data_AF-A0ABD6LM74-F1
#
_entry.id   AF-A0ABD6LM74-F1
#
_cell.length_a   1.000
_cell.length_b   1.000
_cell.length_c   1.000
_cell.angle_alpha   90.00
_cell.angle_beta   90.00
_cell.angle_gamma   90.00
#
_symmetry.space_group_name_H-M   'P 1'
#
loop_
_entity.id
_entity.type
_entity.pdbx_description
1 polymer ?
#
loop_
_entity_poly.entity_id
_entity_poly.type
_entity_poly.pdbx_seq_one_letter_code
_entity_poly.pdbx_strand_id
1 'polypeptide(L)' 'SSSGSVDEKLATFPFKIYEYQKLLDPIGYDIVYIYLLSSEWFDSPKYQDYYDYMDKLNCPHYFDVLPLSAIGL' A
#
# COMPACT_ATOMS: atom_id res chain seq x y z
N SER A 1 -11.65 6.75 -21.30
CA SER A 1 -12.02 5.40 -20.84
C SER A 1 -10.77 4.57 -20.65
N SER A 2 -10.14 4.62 -19.48
CA SER A 2 -8.93 3.83 -19.18
C SER A 2 -8.76 3.72 -17.66
N SER A 3 -9.84 3.36 -16.96
CA SER A 3 -9.84 3.13 -15.51
C SER A 3 -9.26 1.76 -15.13
N GLY A 4 -9.22 0.78 -16.05
CA GLY A 4 -8.84 -0.61 -15.73
C GLY A 4 -7.42 -0.81 -15.21
N SER A 5 -6.43 -0.04 -15.68
CA SER A 5 -5.02 -0.28 -15.31
C SER A 5 -4.67 0.13 -13.87
N VAL A 6 -5.42 1.09 -13.29
CA VAL A 6 -5.22 1.53 -11.91
C VAL A 6 -5.86 0.54 -10.94
N ASP A 7 -7.07 0.07 -11.25
CA ASP A 7 -7.79 -0.92 -10.43
C ASP A 7 -7.02 -2.26 -10.33
N GLU A 8 -6.39 -2.73 -11.41
CA GLU A 8 -5.57 -3.96 -11.41
C GLU A 8 -4.30 -3.85 -10.54
N LYS A 9 -3.71 -2.65 -10.44
CA LYS A 9 -2.53 -2.42 -9.60
C LYS A 9 -2.86 -2.53 -8.13
N LEU A 10 -4.00 -1.99 -7.71
CA LEU A 10 -4.43 -2.13 -6.32
C LEU A 10 -4.74 -3.60 -6.01
N ALA A 11 -5.38 -4.34 -6.92
CA ALA A 11 -5.66 -5.76 -6.70
C ALA A 11 -4.42 -6.65 -6.49
N THR A 12 -3.27 -6.25 -7.01
CA THR A 12 -2.00 -7.01 -6.92
C THR A 12 -1.05 -6.52 -5.82
N PHE A 13 -1.47 -5.52 -5.02
CA PHE A 13 -0.70 -4.99 -3.90
C PHE A 13 -0.21 -6.06 -2.88
N PRO A 14 -1.03 -7.06 -2.45
CA PRO A 14 -0.58 -8.02 -1.43
C PRO A 14 0.54 -8.93 -1.94
N PHE A 15 0.50 -9.27 -3.23
CA PHE A 15 1.55 -10.07 -3.85
C PHE A 15 2.88 -9.31 -3.88
N LYS A 16 2.85 -8.00 -4.13
CA LYS A 16 4.06 -7.17 -4.05
C LYS A 16 4.64 -7.14 -2.65
N ILE A 17 3.80 -6.95 -1.62
CA ILE A 17 4.26 -6.98 -0.22
C ILE A 17 4.97 -8.31 0.06
N TYR A 18 4.36 -9.43 -0.34
CA TYR A 18 4.95 -10.76 -0.17
C TYR A 18 6.29 -10.93 -0.90
N GLU A 19 6.39 -10.49 -2.15
CA GLU A 19 7.65 -10.57 -2.92
C GLU A 19 8.76 -9.75 -2.27
N TYR A 20 8.47 -8.51 -1.86
CA TYR A 20 9.47 -7.67 -1.22
C TYR A 20 9.84 -8.18 0.17
N GLN A 21 8.89 -8.67 0.97
CA GLN A 21 9.18 -9.30 2.26
C GLN A 21 10.15 -10.47 2.07
N LYS A 22 9.89 -11.35 1.11
CA LYS A 22 10.77 -12.47 0.80
C LYS A 22 12.15 -12.03 0.30
N LEU A 23 12.20 -10.95 -0.49
CA LEU A 23 13.46 -10.42 -1.03
C LEU A 23 14.34 -9.80 0.05
N LEU A 24 13.72 -9.14 1.04
CA LEU A 24 14.41 -8.36 2.06
C LEU A 24 14.54 -9.11 3.41
N ASP A 25 13.87 -10.25 3.57
CA ASP A 25 14.06 -11.23 4.66
C ASP A 25 15.54 -11.48 5.04
N PRO A 26 16.47 -11.71 4.09
CA PRO A 26 17.87 -11.96 4.43
C PRO A 26 18.64 -10.74 4.96
N ILE A 27 18.08 -9.53 4.89
CA ILE A 27 18.77 -8.30 5.34
C ILE A 27 18.68 -8.14 6.87
N GLY A 28 17.69 -8.78 7.51
CA GLY A 28 17.55 -8.78 8.98
C GLY A 28 17.09 -7.46 9.60
N TYR A 29 16.52 -6.56 8.79
CA TYR A 29 15.86 -5.34 9.28
C TYR A 29 14.35 -5.52 9.36
N ASP A 30 13.70 -4.76 10.24
CA ASP A 30 12.26 -4.63 10.28
C ASP A 30 11.81 -3.69 9.16
N ILE A 31 10.92 -4.16 8.27
CA ILE A 31 10.55 -3.45 7.04
C ILE A 31 9.05 -3.21 7.05
N VAL A 32 8.69 -1.92 6.99
CA VAL A 32 7.31 -1.47 6.90
C VAL A 32 7.04 -1.02 5.47
N TYR A 33 6.04 -1.64 4.83
CA TYR A 33 5.55 -1.20 3.52
C TYR A 33 4.49 -0.15 3.72
N ILE A 34 4.67 1.02 3.12
CA ILE A 34 3.72 2.13 3.20
C ILE A 34 3.21 2.43 1.79
N TYR A 35 1.89 2.50 1.63
CA TYR A 35 1.26 2.92 0.37
C TYR A 35 0.92 4.41 0.43
N LEU A 36 1.48 5.19 -0.49
CA LEU A 36 1.05 6.56 -0.73
C LEU A 36 0.11 6.58 -1.93
N LEU A 37 -1.17 6.81 -1.66
CA LEU A 37 -2.25 6.82 -2.64
C LEU A 37 -2.63 8.26 -2.96
N SER A 38 -3.09 8.51 -4.17
CA SER A 38 -3.64 9.83 -4.54
C SER A 38 -5.14 9.85 -4.25
N SER A 39 -5.61 10.81 -3.46
CA SER A 39 -7.04 10.93 -3.14
C SER A 39 -7.90 11.08 -4.40
N GLU A 40 -7.41 11.82 -5.42
CA GLU A 40 -8.13 12.03 -6.68
C GLU A 40 -8.54 10.73 -7.40
N TRP A 41 -7.80 9.65 -7.17
CA TRP A 41 -8.02 8.36 -7.84
C TRP A 41 -8.52 7.27 -6.89
N PHE A 42 -8.13 7.33 -5.62
CA PHE A 42 -8.33 6.25 -4.66
C PHE A 42 -9.29 6.64 -3.51
N ASP A 43 -9.68 7.91 -3.37
CA ASP A 43 -10.70 8.35 -2.40
C ASP A 43 -12.11 8.02 -2.91
N SER A 44 -12.39 6.72 -3.00
CA SER A 44 -13.66 6.20 -3.47
C SER A 44 -14.05 4.97 -2.65
N PRO A 45 -15.32 4.85 -2.23
CA PRO A 45 -15.77 3.74 -1.38
C PRO A 45 -15.60 2.36 -2.03
N LYS A 46 -15.44 2.29 -3.37
CA LYS A 46 -15.15 1.04 -4.07
C LYS A 46 -13.80 0.40 -3.69
N TYR A 47 -12.91 1.17 -3.06
CA TYR A 47 -11.60 0.69 -2.63
C TYR A 47 -11.53 0.33 -1.14
N GLN A 48 -12.63 0.47 -0.40
CA GLN A 48 -12.66 0.24 1.04
C GLN A 48 -12.17 -1.15 1.42
N ASP A 49 -12.57 -2.19 0.67
CA ASP A 49 -12.10 -3.56 0.89
C ASP A 49 -10.57 -3.71 0.78
N TYR A 50 -9.92 -2.91 -0.07
CA TYR A 50 -8.46 -2.90 -0.16
C TYR A 50 -7.82 -2.24 1.05
N TYR A 51 -8.41 -1.16 1.58
CA TYR A 51 -7.92 -0.50 2.80
C TYR A 51 -8.05 -1.40 4.03
N ASP A 52 -9.21 -2.05 4.18
CA ASP A 52 -9.42 -3.08 5.20
C ASP A 52 -8.40 -4.22 5.08
N TYR A 53 -8.00 -4.58 3.86
CA TYR A 53 -6.98 -5.61 3.67
C TYR A 53 -5.56 -5.10 3.93
N MET A 54 -5.24 -3.86 3.58
CA MET A 54 -3.97 -3.22 3.94
C MET A 54 -3.80 -3.15 5.46
N ASP A 55 -4.87 -2.81 6.19
CA ASP A 55 -4.87 -2.76 7.65
C ASP A 55 -4.63 -4.15 8.27
N LYS A 56 -5.29 -5.20 7.73
CA LYS A 56 -5.03 -6.60 8.12
C LYS A 56 -3.59 -7.06 7.88
N LEU A 57 -2.94 -6.53 6.85
CA LEU A 57 -1.54 -6.81 6.54
C LEU A 57 -0.57 -5.91 7.30
N ASN A 58 -1.08 -5.09 8.24
CA ASN A 58 -0.30 -4.15 9.03
C ASN A 58 0.49 -3.16 8.14
N CYS A 59 -0.08 -2.81 6.99
CA CYS A 59 0.50 -1.99 5.94
C CYS A 59 -0.14 -0.60 5.96
N PRO A 60 0.55 0.44 6.46
CA PRO A 60 -0.01 1.79 6.52
C PRO A 60 -0.27 2.33 5.12
N HIS A 61 -1.37 3.06 4.95
CA HIS A 61 -1.68 3.79 3.74
C HIS A 61 -1.95 5.26 4.06
N TYR A 62 -1.49 6.16 3.19
CA TYR A 62 -1.67 7.60 3.32
C TYR A 62 -2.15 8.18 2.00
N PHE A 63 -2.90 9.29 2.07
CA PHE A 63 -3.36 10.02 0.89
C PHE A 63 -2.60 11.31 0.70
N ASP A 64 -1.99 11.48 -0.48
CA ASP A 64 -1.27 12.66 -1.00
C ASP A 64 -0.03 13.11 -0.20
N VAL A 65 0.02 12.86 1.11
CA VAL A 65 1.08 13.28 2.02
C VAL A 65 1.50 12.10 2.90
N LEU A 66 2.79 11.76 2.87
CA LEU A 66 3.41 10.83 3.79
C LEU A 66 3.91 11.60 5.03
N PRO A 67 3.34 11.39 6.23
CA PRO A 67 3.83 12.05 7.42
C PRO A 67 5.21 11.50 7.81
N LEU A 68 6.14 12.40 8.17
CA LEU A 68 7.50 12.03 8.56
C LEU A 68 7.53 11.10 9.79
N SER A 69 6.55 11.28 10.69
CA SER A 69 6.34 10.40 11.83
C SER A 69 6.08 8.94 11.45
N ALA A 70 5.54 8.65 10.25
CA ALA A 70 5.33 7.29 9.78
C ALA A 70 6.64 6.56 9.39
N ILE A 71 7.69 7.32 9.09
CA ILE A 71 9.03 6.80 8.77
C ILE A 71 10.02 7.05 9.90
N GLY A 72 9.55 7.50 11.07
CA GLY A 72 10.37 7.72 12.26
C GLY A 72 11.30 8.95 12.16
N LEU A 73 10.98 9.92 11.31
CA LEU A 73 11.71 11.19 11.13
C LEU A 73 10.98 12.39 11.73
#